data_AF-A0A127VKB6-F1
#
_entry.id   AF-A0A127VKB6-F1
#
_cell.length_a   1.000
_cell.length_b   1.000
_cell.length_c   1.000
_cell.angle_alpha   90.00
_cell.angle_beta   90.00
_cell.angle_gamma   90.00
#
_symmetry.space_group_name_H-M   'P 1'
#
loop_
_entity.id
_entity.type
_entity.pdbx_description
1 polymer ?
#
loop_
_entity_poly.entity_id
_entity_poly.type
_entity_poly.pdbx_seq_one_letter_code
_entity_poly.pdbx_strand_id
1 'polypeptide(L)'
;MSKFTYPVITIMMTLLILSACSKNQADEPKPVVPEKPGTKVSYAEVLQPLLQAKCAGCHAPGNRASTAWSFNGYTSVTGNADRIKQAVLVSKTMPIGGTLSATELQSIKDWFDQGMLQ
;
A
#
# COMPACT_ATOMS: atom_id res chain seq x y z
N MET A 1 -36.57 -13.02 -44.78
CA MET A 1 -37.07 -13.59 -43.49
C MET A 1 -35.87 -13.75 -42.57
N SER A 2 -35.47 -12.66 -41.91
CA SER A 2 -34.18 -12.50 -41.24
C SER A 2 -34.29 -12.78 -39.75
N LYS A 3 -34.70 -14.00 -39.37
CA LYS A 3 -34.89 -14.39 -37.96
C LYS A 3 -33.87 -15.40 -37.42
N PHE A 4 -33.06 -16.00 -38.31
CA PHE A 4 -32.06 -17.01 -37.93
C PHE A 4 -30.63 -16.46 -37.81
N THR A 5 -30.39 -15.23 -38.28
CA THR A 5 -29.12 -14.51 -38.15
C THR A 5 -28.97 -13.79 -36.79
N TYR A 6 -30.07 -13.51 -36.09
CA TYR A 6 -30.07 -12.85 -34.79
C TYR A 6 -29.42 -13.64 -33.64
N PRO A 7 -29.64 -14.96 -33.45
CA PRO A 7 -29.02 -15.68 -32.33
C PRO A 7 -27.51 -15.91 -32.54
N VAL A 8 -27.05 -15.94 -33.79
CA VAL A 8 -25.63 -16.16 -34.13
C VAL A 8 -24.81 -14.89 -33.87
N ILE A 9 -25.38 -13.71 -34.15
CA ILE A 9 -24.72 -12.43 -33.93
C ILE A 9 -24.65 -12.08 -32.42
N THR A 10 -25.67 -12.42 -31.62
CA THR A 10 -25.64 -12.19 -30.17
C THR A 10 -24.68 -13.11 -29.42
N ILE A 11 -24.48 -14.35 -29.88
CA ILE A 11 -23.52 -15.29 -29.25
C ILE A 11 -22.06 -14.90 -29.56
N MET A 12 -21.79 -14.28 -30.71
CA MET A 12 -20.44 -13.86 -31.09
C MET A 12 -20.00 -12.56 -30.40
N MET A 13 -20.95 -11.69 -30.03
CA MET A 13 -20.66 -10.44 -29.31
C MET A 13 -20.34 -10.67 -27.81
N THR A 14 -20.92 -11.71 -27.19
CA THR A 14 -20.64 -12.06 -25.78
C THR A 14 -19.29 -12.73 -25.57
N LEU A 15 -18.75 -13.45 -26.57
CA LEU A 15 -17.43 -14.07 -26.48
C LEU A 15 -16.26 -13.05 -26.51
N LEU A 16 -16.46 -11.88 -27.12
CA LEU A 16 -15.44 -10.82 -27.22
C LEU A 16 -15.22 -10.02 -25.92
N ILE A 17 -16.09 -10.19 -24.91
CA ILE A 17 -16.02 -9.46 -23.64
C ILE A 17 -15.10 -10.18 -22.63
N LEU A 18 -14.78 -11.46 -22.85
CA LEU A 18 -13.96 -12.27 -21.94
C LEU A 18 -12.44 -12.04 -22.11
N SER A 19 -12.00 -11.36 -23.18
CA SER A 19 -10.59 -11.09 -23.47
C SER A 19 -10.09 -9.71 -23.00
N ALA A 20 -10.96 -8.86 -22.45
CA ALA A 20 -10.58 -7.52 -21.96
C ALA A 20 -10.00 -7.51 -20.52
N CYS A 21 -10.01 -8.64 -19.81
CA CYS A 21 -9.34 -8.79 -18.53
C CYS A 21 -7.87 -9.23 -18.70
N SER A 22 -7.09 -8.52 -19.53
CA SER A 22 -5.63 -8.59 -19.42
C SER A 22 -5.21 -7.65 -18.30
N LYS A 23 -5.32 -8.15 -17.06
CA LYS A 23 -4.80 -7.51 -15.87
C LYS A 23 -3.29 -7.48 -16.00
N ASN A 24 -2.76 -6.39 -16.56
CA ASN A 24 -1.36 -6.05 -16.43
C ASN A 24 -1.09 -5.86 -14.93
N GLN A 25 -0.63 -6.92 -14.27
CA GLN A 25 0.01 -6.80 -12.98
C GLN A 25 1.31 -6.03 -13.22
N ALA A 26 1.24 -4.71 -13.14
CA ALA A 26 2.40 -3.94 -12.74
C ALA A 26 2.83 -4.54 -11.40
N ASP A 27 4.07 -5.01 -11.34
CA ASP A 27 4.71 -5.45 -10.09
C ASP A 27 4.49 -4.35 -9.06
N GLU A 28 3.55 -4.56 -8.13
CA GLU A 28 3.50 -3.76 -6.92
C GLU A 28 4.81 -4.07 -6.19
N PRO A 29 5.67 -3.07 -5.91
CA PRO A 29 6.88 -3.30 -5.15
C PRO A 29 6.47 -3.89 -3.81
N LYS A 30 6.66 -5.20 -3.63
CA LYS A 30 6.48 -5.82 -2.32
C LYS A 30 7.50 -5.18 -1.40
N PRO A 31 7.09 -4.60 -0.26
CA PRO A 31 8.03 -4.09 0.73
C PRO A 31 9.04 -5.19 1.04
N VAL A 32 10.33 -4.89 0.89
CA VAL A 32 11.41 -5.83 1.20
C VAL A 32 11.36 -6.07 2.70
N VAL A 33 10.83 -7.22 3.11
CA VAL A 33 10.83 -7.62 4.51
C VAL A 33 12.20 -8.19 4.82
N PRO A 34 12.88 -7.71 5.87
CA PRO A 34 14.07 -8.39 6.36
C PRO A 34 13.66 -9.71 7.02
N GLU A 35 13.98 -10.82 6.37
CA GLU A 35 13.65 -12.18 6.85
C GLU A 35 14.53 -12.64 8.03
N LYS A 36 15.55 -11.86 8.41
CA LYS A 36 16.58 -12.24 9.38
C LYS A 36 16.73 -11.22 10.51
N PRO A 37 16.79 -11.66 11.78
CA PRO A 37 17.16 -10.80 12.91
C PRO A 37 18.52 -10.14 12.66
N GLY A 38 18.59 -8.82 12.83
CA GLY A 38 19.81 -8.02 12.63
C GLY A 38 19.97 -7.41 11.24
N THR A 39 19.04 -7.63 10.31
CA THR A 39 19.01 -6.88 9.06
C THR A 39 18.58 -5.43 9.32
N LYS A 40 19.36 -4.49 8.78
CA LYS A 40 19.04 -3.07 8.90
C LYS A 40 17.75 -2.76 8.15
N VAL A 41 16.83 -2.09 8.82
CA VAL A 41 15.62 -1.56 8.22
C VAL A 41 15.88 -0.08 7.99
N SER A 42 15.99 0.33 6.72
CA SER A 42 16.16 1.74 6.33
C SER A 42 14.82 2.34 5.91
N TYR A 43 14.74 3.67 5.96
CA TYR A 43 13.59 4.39 5.46
C TYR A 43 13.48 4.21 3.94
N ALA A 44 14.55 4.43 3.20
CA ALA A 44 14.53 4.35 1.74
C ALA A 44 14.10 2.97 1.19
N GLU A 45 14.62 1.88 1.77
CA GLU A 45 14.44 0.54 1.18
C GLU A 45 13.19 -0.17 1.69
N VAL A 46 12.80 0.07 2.94
CA VAL A 46 11.72 -0.69 3.59
C VAL A 46 10.53 0.18 3.97
N LEU A 47 10.77 1.27 4.71
CA LEU A 47 9.67 2.02 5.31
C LEU A 47 8.95 2.93 4.31
N GLN A 48 9.68 3.64 3.45
CA GLN A 48 9.10 4.50 2.43
C GLN A 48 8.17 3.74 1.49
N PRO A 49 8.54 2.60 0.86
CA PRO A 49 7.62 1.87 -0.01
C PRO A 49 6.41 1.33 0.77
N LEU A 50 6.60 0.90 2.03
CA LEU A 50 5.50 0.45 2.88
C LEU A 50 4.50 1.58 3.19
N LEU A 51 4.99 2.76 3.60
CA LEU A 51 4.16 3.93 3.87
C LEU A 51 3.50 4.45 2.59
N GLN A 52 4.19 4.37 1.45
CA GLN A 52 3.62 4.71 0.16
C GLN A 52 2.44 3.79 -0.19
N ALA A 53 2.59 2.48 -0.02
CA ALA A 53 1.56 1.51 -0.34
C ALA A 53 0.36 1.55 0.63
N LYS A 54 0.61 1.76 1.93
CA LYS A 54 -0.41 1.58 2.98
C LYS A 54 -0.96 2.87 3.58
N CYS A 55 -0.27 4.00 3.42
CA CYS A 55 -0.60 5.24 4.12
C CYS A 55 -0.86 6.41 3.16
N ALA A 56 -0.13 6.51 2.05
CA ALA A 56 -0.18 7.67 1.15
C ALA A 56 -1.58 7.93 0.58
N GLY A 57 -2.40 6.90 0.36
CA GLY A 57 -3.77 7.06 -0.14
C GLY A 57 -4.66 7.98 0.73
N CYS A 58 -4.34 8.15 2.02
CA CYS A 58 -5.00 9.12 2.89
C CYS A 58 -4.09 10.26 3.35
N HIS A 59 -2.79 9.98 3.51
CA HIS A 59 -1.82 10.90 4.14
C HIS A 59 -0.91 11.65 3.17
N ALA A 60 -0.88 11.34 1.87
CA ALA A 60 -0.10 12.14 0.92
C ALA A 60 -0.57 13.60 0.88
N PRO A 61 0.27 14.56 0.47
CA PRO A 61 -0.11 15.97 0.39
C PRO A 61 -1.38 16.16 -0.44
N GLY A 62 -2.34 16.91 0.12
CA GLY A 62 -3.64 17.15 -0.53
C GLY A 62 -4.70 16.07 -0.30
N ASN A 63 -4.36 14.92 0.28
CA ASN A 63 -5.35 13.90 0.63
C ASN A 63 -6.09 14.23 1.94
N ARG A 64 -7.25 13.60 2.13
CA ARG A 64 -8.20 13.88 3.21
C ARG A 64 -7.61 13.87 4.63
N ALA A 65 -6.56 13.08 4.89
CA ALA A 65 -5.94 12.97 6.21
C ALA A 65 -4.60 13.74 6.32
N SER A 66 -4.19 14.47 5.27
CA SER A 66 -2.96 15.27 5.26
C SER A 66 -2.96 16.39 6.30
N THR A 67 -4.13 16.87 6.72
CA THR A 67 -4.29 17.87 7.79
C THR A 67 -3.92 17.33 9.17
N ALA A 68 -4.09 16.02 9.41
CA ALA A 68 -3.69 15.37 10.66
C ALA A 68 -2.22 14.99 10.65
N TRP A 69 -1.73 14.54 9.50
CA TRP A 69 -0.32 14.29 9.20
C TRP A 69 -0.16 14.14 7.69
N SER A 70 0.76 14.92 7.10
CA SER A 70 1.08 14.84 5.68
C SER A 70 2.36 14.05 5.46
N PHE A 71 2.25 12.88 4.85
CA PHE A 71 3.39 12.06 4.44
C PHE A 71 4.12 12.72 3.26
N ASN A 72 5.27 13.34 3.55
CA ASN A 72 6.09 14.05 2.55
C ASN A 72 7.59 13.81 2.80
N GLY A 73 7.99 12.53 2.79
CA GLY A 73 9.38 12.15 2.96
C GLY A 73 9.82 11.89 4.41
N TYR A 74 11.09 11.53 4.55
CA TYR A 74 11.72 11.09 5.80
C TYR A 74 11.50 12.06 6.97
N THR A 75 11.77 13.35 6.77
CA THR A 75 11.64 14.37 7.82
C THR A 75 10.21 14.51 8.35
N SER A 76 9.20 14.33 7.49
CA SER A 76 7.80 14.34 7.95
C SER A 76 7.50 13.12 8.83
N VAL A 77 8.01 11.95 8.47
CA VAL A 77 7.80 10.71 9.23
C VAL A 77 8.52 10.80 10.58
N THR A 78 9.80 11.17 10.60
CA THR A 78 10.59 11.25 11.83
C THR A 78 10.15 12.41 12.73
N GLY A 79 9.75 13.55 12.16
CA GLY A 79 9.16 14.66 12.92
C GLY A 79 7.80 14.34 13.56
N ASN A 80 7.14 13.25 13.12
CA ASN A 80 5.87 12.77 13.67
C ASN A 80 5.99 11.35 14.27
N ALA A 81 7.21 10.91 14.59
CA ALA A 81 7.53 9.55 14.99
C ALA A 81 6.61 9.01 16.10
N ASP A 82 6.47 9.75 17.21
CA ASP A 82 5.66 9.31 18.35
C ASP A 82 4.19 9.16 17.99
N ARG A 83 3.64 10.10 17.20
CA ARG A 83 2.25 10.05 16.75
C ARG A 83 2.00 8.84 15.84
N ILE A 84 2.92 8.57 14.90
CA ILE A 84 2.82 7.44 13.98
C ILE A 84 2.97 6.13 14.75
N LYS A 85 3.99 6.02 15.62
CA LYS A 85 4.23 4.86 16.49
C LYS A 85 3.01 4.55 17.36
N GLN A 86 2.44 5.57 17.99
CA GLN A 86 1.23 5.42 18.79
C GLN A 86 0.06 4.91 17.93
N ALA A 87 -0.21 5.52 16.78
CA ALA A 87 -1.34 5.16 15.94
C ALA A 87 -1.24 3.76 15.31
N VAL A 88 -0.03 3.34 14.94
CA VAL A 88 0.22 2.13 14.15
C VAL A 88 0.61 0.93 15.01
N LEU A 89 1.50 1.11 15.99
CA LEU A 89 2.04 0.00 16.78
C LEU A 89 1.32 -0.19 18.11
N VAL A 90 0.84 0.90 18.73
CA VAL A 90 0.23 0.86 20.06
C VAL A 90 -1.29 0.74 19.96
N SER A 91 -1.97 1.76 19.44
CA SER A 91 -3.44 1.77 19.33
C SER A 91 -3.96 0.96 18.14
N LYS A 92 -3.11 0.73 17.13
CA LYS A 92 -3.45 0.00 15.90
C LYS A 92 -4.72 0.51 15.21
N THR A 93 -4.92 1.84 15.28
CA THR A 93 -6.08 2.53 14.70
C THR A 93 -5.89 2.92 13.23
N MET A 94 -4.68 2.72 12.71
CA MET A 94 -4.32 2.97 11.32
C MET A 94 -3.77 1.69 10.67
N PRO A 95 -4.06 1.44 9.39
CA PRO A 95 -4.87 2.24 8.47
C PRO A 95 -6.39 2.15 8.71
N ILE A 96 -7.13 3.24 8.51
CA ILE A 96 -8.60 3.24 8.57
C ILE A 96 -9.16 2.41 7.40
N GLY A 97 -10.01 1.42 7.71
CA GLY A 97 -10.63 0.56 6.71
C GLY A 97 -9.68 -0.46 6.07
N GLY A 98 -8.47 -0.61 6.63
CA GLY A 98 -7.48 -1.58 6.20
C GLY A 98 -6.77 -2.21 7.39
N THR A 99 -5.78 -3.05 7.11
CA THR A 99 -4.92 -3.65 8.14
C THR A 99 -3.48 -3.69 7.64
N LEU A 100 -2.55 -3.80 8.59
CA LEU A 100 -1.17 -4.16 8.33
C LEU A 100 -0.98 -5.61 8.76
N SER A 101 -0.28 -6.38 7.94
CA SER A 101 0.16 -7.72 8.31
C SER A 101 1.14 -7.65 9.49
N ALA A 102 1.30 -8.78 10.20
CA ALA A 102 2.26 -8.89 11.29
C ALA A 102 3.68 -8.51 10.85
N THR A 103 4.04 -8.90 9.64
CA THR A 103 5.34 -8.61 9.04
C THR A 103 5.53 -7.12 8.75
N GLU A 104 4.53 -6.43 8.22
CA GLU A 104 4.59 -4.98 7.98
C GLU A 104 4.68 -4.20 9.31
N LEU A 105 3.92 -4.61 10.32
CA LEU A 105 4.02 -4.04 11.68
C LEU A 105 5.41 -4.26 12.26
N GLN A 106 6.00 -5.44 12.05
CA GLN A 106 7.34 -5.74 12.52
C GLN A 106 8.39 -4.86 11.83
N SER A 107 8.32 -4.67 10.50
CA SER A 107 9.24 -3.76 9.80
C SER A 107 9.15 -2.32 10.33
N ILE A 108 7.93 -1.81 10.58
CA ILE A 108 7.74 -0.47 11.17
C ILE A 108 8.35 -0.40 12.58
N LYS A 109 8.11 -1.43 13.39
CA LYS A 109 8.68 -1.53 14.75
C LYS A 109 10.20 -1.55 14.72
N ASP A 110 10.79 -2.41 13.89
CA ASP A 110 12.24 -2.56 13.78
C ASP A 110 12.91 -1.27 13.31
N TRP A 111 12.32 -0.54 12.36
CA TRP A 111 12.85 0.74 11.94
C TRP A 111 12.88 1.78 13.08
N PHE A 112 11.80 1.88 13.88
CA PHE A 112 11.80 2.74 15.05
C PHE A 112 12.85 2.31 16.08
N ASP A 113 12.96 1.00 16.35
CA ASP A 113 13.90 0.47 17.34
C ASP A 113 15.37 0.58 16.89
N GLN A 114 15.62 0.59 15.59
CA GLN A 114 16.94 0.82 14.99
C GLN A 114 17.32 2.31 14.88
N GLY A 115 16.51 3.21 15.45
CA GLY A 115 16.80 4.64 15.47
C GLY A 115 16.44 5.37 14.18
N MET A 116 15.44 4.87 13.44
CA MET A 116 14.90 5.50 12.24
C MET A 116 15.97 5.72 11.17
N LEU A 117 16.72 4.67 10.82
CA LEU A 117 17.76 4.76 9.78
C LEU A 117 17.16 5.31 8.48
N GLN A 118 17.84 6.27 7.85
CA GLN A 118 17.39 6.84 6.58
C GLN A 118 17.54 5.85 5.43
#